data_AF-A0A9D7WW84-F1
#
_entry.id   AF-A0A9D7WW84-F1
#
_cell.length_a   1.000
_cell.length_b   1.000
_cell.length_c   1.000
_cell.angle_alpha   90.00
_cell.angle_beta   90.00
_cell.angle_gamma   90.00
#
_symmetry.space_group_name_H-M   'P 1'
#
loop_
_entity.id
_entity.type
_entity.pdbx_description
1 polymer ?
#
loop_
_entity_poly.entity_id
_entity_poly.type
_entity_poly.pdbx_seq_one_letter_code
_entity_poly.pdbx_strand_id
1 'polypeptide(L)'
;MTQKNAMDYKQPQSIPATLESIRASGLQGFIVPQADEFQGEYISENNMRLRWLTGFTGSAGTAILYAGKVHLFVDGRYTLQAARQVDPALVDVHHYRDPSATQWLAEKIGAGEKIGYDPRLHSIASIKELKSALKVKEAKAIGVEENPIDKLWRDRPAPPFAPVNHHDIAYTGRSSDDKINTIAEGLKKSGRDAIVLNEMDAIAWTFNIRGGDTAYTPLTQSYAIVHASGRADLFANPEKFSQQTISQLGNRTVLHDIVQFPGKLDEAGRQGLKVCLDKNSATDWTLSRLKRAGAEIHFDTDPTKLQRARKNNTEINGARAAHRRDAVAMIRFLKWLDDAVLGGTLTELEISDKLETFRRDNEHFRELSFPTIAGSGPNGAIVHYKATPESNRKLEQGSLLLLDSGAQYLDGTTDITRTLPIGDPSDEMRRHFTLVLKGHVAIASARFPAGTSGGQLDALARQHLWRAGLNYDHGTGHGVGSYLGVHEGPHRLAAGSTVAFEAGMIISNEPGLYLVDRYGIRIESLLVVTESSTVKSFLEFEPLTLVPIDRRLIDPVMLDEQERTWIDDYHCLVLQTAKDQLTDEDREWLATMCAPLRQ
;
A
#
# COMPACT_ATOMS: atom_id res chain seq x y z
N MET A 1 5.05 -24.05 -4.04
CA MET A 1 4.37 -24.57 -2.83
C MET A 1 2.99 -23.95 -2.82
N THR A 2 1.96 -24.79 -2.89
CA THR A 2 0.55 -24.40 -3.03
C THR A 2 0.10 -23.53 -1.85
N GLN A 3 -0.46 -22.36 -2.14
CA GLN A 3 -1.14 -21.53 -1.15
C GLN A 3 -2.25 -22.36 -0.50
N LYS A 4 -2.10 -22.58 0.80
CA LYS A 4 -3.07 -23.23 1.66
C LYS A 4 -4.38 -22.45 1.63
N ASN A 5 -5.47 -23.22 1.50
CA ASN A 5 -6.86 -22.88 1.79
C ASN A 5 -7.03 -21.56 2.56
N ALA A 6 -7.74 -20.61 1.95
CA ALA A 6 -8.39 -19.56 2.72
C ALA A 6 -9.26 -20.27 3.78
N MET A 7 -8.84 -20.20 5.04
CA MET A 7 -9.72 -20.60 6.13
C MET A 7 -10.92 -19.66 6.07
N ASP A 8 -12.04 -20.23 5.67
CA ASP A 8 -13.34 -19.61 5.72
C ASP A 8 -13.70 -19.50 7.22
N TYR A 9 -13.28 -18.41 7.86
CA TYR A 9 -13.53 -18.18 9.29
C TYR A 9 -15.05 -18.09 9.47
N LYS A 10 -15.65 -19.21 9.88
CA LYS A 10 -17.08 -19.26 10.19
C LYS A 10 -17.36 -18.30 11.34
N GLN A 11 -17.98 -17.17 10.99
CA GLN A 11 -18.30 -16.05 11.88
C GLN A 11 -19.25 -16.31 13.07
N PRO A 12 -20.13 -17.34 13.15
CA PRO A 12 -21.25 -17.20 14.08
C PRO A 12 -20.91 -17.29 15.58
N GLN A 13 -19.66 -17.59 15.98
CA GLN A 13 -19.28 -17.71 17.40
C GLN A 13 -18.27 -16.67 17.92
N SER A 14 -17.52 -15.96 17.06
CA SER A 14 -16.45 -15.05 17.52
C SER A 14 -16.99 -13.76 18.11
N ILE A 15 -17.97 -13.11 17.46
CA ILE A 15 -18.53 -11.82 17.88
C ILE A 15 -19.23 -11.93 19.25
N PRO A 16 -20.18 -12.86 19.49
CA PRO A 16 -20.85 -12.94 20.80
C PRO A 16 -19.89 -13.21 21.95
N ALA A 17 -18.94 -14.13 21.77
CA ALA A 17 -17.95 -14.48 22.80
C ALA A 17 -17.00 -13.30 23.10
N THR A 18 -16.63 -12.53 22.07
CA THR A 18 -15.78 -11.34 22.24
C THR A 18 -16.53 -10.24 22.99
N LEU A 19 -17.80 -9.99 22.65
CA LEU A 19 -18.66 -9.05 23.40
C LEU A 19 -18.81 -9.45 24.87
N GLU A 20 -18.97 -10.73 25.17
CA GLU A 20 -19.03 -11.24 26.54
C GLU A 20 -17.70 -11.02 27.29
N SER A 21 -16.56 -11.34 26.66
CA SER A 21 -15.22 -11.12 27.23
C SER A 21 -14.94 -9.64 27.55
N ILE A 22 -15.35 -8.74 26.65
CA ILE A 22 -15.25 -7.28 26.85
C ILE A 22 -16.08 -6.84 28.07
N ARG A 23 -17.33 -7.29 28.17
CA ARG A 23 -18.21 -6.97 29.31
C ARG A 23 -17.67 -7.50 30.63
N ALA A 24 -17.14 -8.73 30.64
CA ALA A 24 -16.51 -9.33 31.82
C ALA A 24 -15.29 -8.53 32.31
N SER A 25 -14.65 -7.75 31.42
CA SER A 25 -13.54 -6.85 31.75
C SER A 25 -14.00 -5.46 32.21
N GLY A 26 -15.31 -5.23 32.38
CA GLY A 26 -15.87 -3.96 32.83
C GLY A 26 -15.87 -2.85 31.76
N LEU A 27 -15.76 -3.22 30.48
CA LEU A 27 -15.76 -2.33 29.33
C LEU A 27 -17.12 -2.37 28.61
N GLN A 28 -17.53 -1.25 28.00
CA GLN A 28 -18.77 -1.13 27.22
C GLN A 28 -18.57 -1.45 25.74
N GLY A 29 -17.32 -1.52 25.28
CA GLY A 29 -16.98 -1.86 23.92
C GLY A 29 -15.47 -1.94 23.70
N PHE A 30 -15.07 -2.25 22.47
CA PHE A 30 -13.67 -2.41 22.09
C PHE A 30 -13.42 -2.00 20.64
N ILE A 31 -12.26 -1.41 20.36
CA ILE A 31 -11.85 -0.98 19.02
C ILE A 31 -10.85 -1.98 18.45
N VAL A 32 -11.09 -2.42 17.21
CA VAL A 32 -10.24 -3.38 16.48
C VAL A 32 -9.85 -2.76 15.14
N PRO A 33 -8.62 -2.26 14.99
CA PRO A 33 -8.14 -1.73 13.72
C PRO A 33 -7.71 -2.86 12.77
N GLN A 34 -7.67 -2.57 11.47
CA GLN A 34 -6.85 -3.31 10.51
C GLN A 34 -5.39 -2.83 10.63
N ALA A 35 -4.74 -3.21 11.73
CA ALA A 35 -3.33 -2.89 12.00
C ALA A 35 -2.71 -3.94 12.94
N ASP A 36 -1.39 -4.06 12.89
CA ASP A 36 -0.59 -4.79 13.87
C ASP A 36 0.40 -3.87 14.60
N GLU A 37 1.18 -4.43 15.52
CA GLU A 37 2.15 -3.68 16.31
C GLU A 37 3.28 -3.03 15.50
N PHE A 38 3.45 -3.43 14.24
CA PHE A 38 4.45 -2.92 13.31
C PHE A 38 3.88 -1.85 12.37
N GLN A 39 2.57 -1.62 12.42
CA GLN A 39 1.84 -0.57 11.67
C GLN A 39 2.09 -0.64 10.15
N GLY A 40 2.30 -1.85 9.61
CA GLY A 40 2.44 -2.09 8.18
C GLY A 40 1.09 -2.10 7.45
N GLU A 41 1.12 -1.95 6.13
CA GLU A 41 -0.09 -2.05 5.29
C GLU A 41 -0.65 -3.48 5.25
N TYR A 42 0.21 -4.44 4.89
CA TYR A 42 -0.13 -5.85 4.93
C TYR A 42 0.22 -6.43 6.30
N ILE A 43 -0.70 -7.21 6.83
CA ILE A 43 -0.60 -7.79 8.17
C ILE A 43 -0.43 -9.30 8.02
N SER A 44 0.42 -9.90 8.85
CA SER A 44 0.59 -11.35 8.88
C SER A 44 -0.69 -12.04 9.35
N GLU A 45 -0.96 -13.27 8.89
CA GLU A 45 -2.21 -14.00 9.19
C GLU A 45 -2.47 -14.13 10.71
N ASN A 46 -1.42 -14.29 11.52
CA ASN A 46 -1.54 -14.34 12.99
C ASN A 46 -1.94 -13.01 13.62
N ASN A 47 -1.94 -11.90 12.88
CA ASN A 47 -2.30 -10.57 13.37
C ASN A 47 -3.60 -10.03 12.76
N MET A 48 -4.26 -10.76 11.86
CA MET A 48 -5.52 -10.36 11.18
C MET A 48 -6.77 -10.45 12.09
N ARG A 49 -6.75 -9.76 13.23
CA ARG A 49 -7.83 -9.77 14.24
C ARG A 49 -9.16 -9.26 13.71
N LEU A 50 -9.15 -8.25 12.84
CA LEU A 50 -10.37 -7.72 12.21
C LEU A 50 -11.03 -8.77 11.31
N ARG A 51 -10.24 -9.47 10.50
CA ARG A 51 -10.71 -10.58 9.66
C ARG A 51 -11.24 -11.74 10.50
N TRP A 52 -10.52 -12.14 11.55
CA TRP A 52 -10.98 -13.19 12.45
C TRP A 52 -12.33 -12.83 13.11
N LEU A 53 -12.50 -11.56 13.50
CA LEU A 53 -13.72 -11.08 14.13
C LEU A 53 -14.89 -10.99 13.15
N THR A 54 -14.67 -10.44 11.95
CA THR A 54 -15.75 -9.97 11.06
C THR A 54 -15.83 -10.68 9.72
N GLY A 55 -14.86 -11.54 9.39
CA GLY A 55 -14.66 -12.14 8.06
C GLY A 55 -14.25 -11.16 6.95
N PHE A 56 -14.25 -9.85 7.20
CA PHE A 56 -13.81 -8.85 6.23
C PHE A 56 -12.31 -9.01 5.92
N THR A 57 -11.97 -9.06 4.63
CA THR A 57 -10.60 -9.33 4.15
C THR A 57 -9.93 -8.14 3.45
N GLY A 58 -10.51 -6.94 3.51
CA GLY A 58 -9.88 -5.75 2.93
C GLY A 58 -8.68 -5.27 3.74
N SER A 59 -7.75 -4.53 3.12
CA SER A 59 -6.53 -4.05 3.79
C SER A 59 -6.73 -2.76 4.60
N ALA A 60 -7.89 -2.11 4.51
CA ALA A 60 -8.22 -0.95 5.34
C ALA A 60 -9.58 -1.12 6.02
N GLY A 61 -9.62 -0.89 7.33
CA GLY A 61 -10.86 -0.90 8.09
C GLY A 61 -10.65 -0.71 9.59
N THR A 62 -11.72 -0.39 10.30
CA THR A 62 -11.74 -0.40 11.76
C THR A 62 -13.11 -0.88 12.23
N ALA A 63 -13.13 -1.87 13.11
CA ALA A 63 -14.34 -2.30 13.78
C ALA A 63 -14.44 -1.69 15.18
N ILE A 64 -15.65 -1.28 15.55
CA ILE A 64 -16.02 -0.91 16.92
C ILE A 64 -17.08 -1.87 17.39
N LEU A 65 -16.75 -2.66 18.41
CA LEU A 65 -17.72 -3.48 19.13
C LEU A 65 -18.40 -2.59 20.16
N TYR A 66 -19.67 -2.27 19.97
CA TYR A 66 -20.42 -1.41 20.87
C TYR A 66 -21.92 -1.72 20.78
N ALA A 67 -22.66 -1.50 21.87
CA ALA A 67 -24.11 -1.71 21.94
C ALA A 67 -24.59 -3.12 21.46
N GLY A 68 -23.75 -4.14 21.58
CA GLY A 68 -24.08 -5.53 21.21
C GLY A 68 -23.90 -5.87 19.73
N LYS A 69 -23.34 -4.97 18.91
CA LYS A 69 -23.02 -5.19 17.50
C LYS A 69 -21.56 -4.86 17.19
N VAL A 70 -21.13 -5.20 15.97
CA VAL A 70 -19.90 -4.68 15.37
C VAL A 70 -20.25 -3.60 14.36
N HIS A 71 -19.57 -2.45 14.44
CA HIS A 71 -19.66 -1.38 13.45
C HIS A 71 -18.35 -1.32 12.68
N LEU A 72 -18.36 -1.76 11.42
CA LEU A 72 -17.19 -1.84 10.55
C LEU A 72 -17.11 -0.61 9.65
N PHE A 73 -16.08 0.21 9.83
CA PHE A 73 -15.82 1.41 9.04
C PHE A 73 -14.77 1.11 7.98
N VAL A 74 -15.10 1.33 6.72
CA VAL A 74 -14.23 1.09 5.56
C VAL A 74 -14.27 2.26 4.59
N ASP A 75 -13.21 2.46 3.81
CA ASP A 75 -13.21 3.45 2.73
C ASP A 75 -13.94 2.96 1.47
N GLY A 76 -14.14 3.86 0.50
CA GLY A 76 -14.88 3.61 -0.74
C GLY A 76 -14.46 2.36 -1.50
N ARG A 77 -13.18 1.97 -1.43
CA ARG A 77 -12.61 0.80 -2.13
C ARG A 77 -13.24 -0.52 -1.64
N TYR A 78 -13.74 -0.53 -0.41
CA TYR A 78 -14.15 -1.75 0.30
C TYR A 78 -15.62 -1.80 0.68
N THR A 79 -16.41 -0.77 0.38
CA THR A 79 -17.85 -0.72 0.74
C THR A 79 -18.64 -1.92 0.22
N LEU A 80 -18.51 -2.22 -1.09
CA LEU A 80 -19.15 -3.37 -1.73
C LEU A 80 -18.61 -4.71 -1.21
N GLN A 81 -17.30 -4.80 -0.99
CA GLN A 81 -16.66 -6.01 -0.48
C GLN A 81 -17.13 -6.31 0.95
N ALA A 82 -17.10 -5.32 1.84
CA ALA A 82 -17.51 -5.47 3.23
C ALA A 82 -18.98 -5.93 3.32
N ALA A 83 -19.88 -5.31 2.57
CA ALA A 83 -21.30 -5.69 2.55
C ALA A 83 -21.55 -7.13 2.09
N ARG A 84 -20.65 -7.71 1.27
CA ARG A 84 -20.75 -9.10 0.79
C ARG A 84 -20.10 -10.12 1.73
N GLN A 85 -19.14 -9.71 2.56
CA GLN A 85 -18.31 -10.60 3.39
C GLN A 85 -18.80 -10.74 4.84
N VAL A 86 -19.55 -9.78 5.35
CA VAL A 86 -19.98 -9.76 6.76
C VAL A 86 -21.42 -10.26 6.94
N ASP A 87 -21.75 -10.80 8.12
CA ASP A 87 -23.14 -11.09 8.48
C ASP A 87 -23.88 -9.80 8.88
N PRO A 88 -24.88 -9.33 8.09
CA PRO A 88 -25.60 -8.10 8.38
C PRO A 88 -26.45 -8.15 9.66
N ALA A 89 -26.70 -9.33 10.23
CA ALA A 89 -27.35 -9.44 11.54
C ALA A 89 -26.43 -9.00 12.69
N LEU A 90 -25.12 -9.13 12.51
CA LEU A 90 -24.10 -8.90 13.55
C LEU A 90 -23.22 -7.68 13.27
N VAL A 91 -23.04 -7.32 12.00
CA VAL A 91 -22.10 -6.29 11.54
C VAL A 91 -22.82 -5.23 10.72
N ASP A 92 -22.76 -3.97 11.18
CA ASP A 92 -23.21 -2.81 10.41
C ASP A 92 -21.99 -2.22 9.67
N VAL A 93 -22.06 -2.06 8.34
CA VAL A 93 -20.99 -1.48 7.51
C VAL A 93 -21.22 0.03 7.33
N HIS A 94 -20.18 0.83 7.59
CA HIS A 94 -20.18 2.29 7.52
C HIS A 94 -19.09 2.78 6.58
N HIS A 95 -19.35 3.89 5.88
CA HIS A 95 -18.33 4.58 5.13
C HIS A 95 -17.46 5.43 6.05
N TYR A 96 -16.13 5.34 5.93
CA TYR A 96 -15.19 5.98 6.87
C TYR A 96 -15.27 7.51 6.91
N ARG A 97 -15.81 8.17 5.87
CA ARG A 97 -15.94 9.64 5.83
C ARG A 97 -17.25 10.19 6.39
N ASP A 98 -18.24 9.35 6.66
CA ASP A 98 -19.58 9.85 7.00
C ASP A 98 -20.35 8.90 7.95
N PRO A 99 -20.20 9.07 9.27
CA PRO A 99 -19.13 9.77 10.00
C PRO A 99 -17.86 8.90 10.16
N SER A 100 -16.75 9.48 10.62
CA SER A 100 -15.56 8.69 10.97
C SER A 100 -15.80 7.77 12.17
N ALA A 101 -15.04 6.68 12.30
CA ALA A 101 -15.19 5.73 13.41
C ALA A 101 -15.11 6.41 14.79
N THR A 102 -14.18 7.37 14.94
CA THR A 102 -14.02 8.17 16.17
C THR A 102 -15.22 9.09 16.42
N GLN A 103 -15.69 9.78 15.38
CA GLN A 103 -16.86 10.68 15.48
C GLN A 103 -18.12 9.89 15.82
N TRP A 104 -18.36 8.79 15.11
CA TRP A 104 -19.46 7.87 15.37
C TRP A 104 -19.46 7.40 16.83
N LEU A 105 -18.32 6.96 17.33
CA LEU A 105 -18.23 6.50 18.72
C LEU A 105 -18.49 7.63 19.71
N ALA A 106 -17.95 8.83 19.49
CA ALA A 106 -18.20 9.98 20.36
C ALA A 106 -19.70 10.34 20.40
N GLU A 107 -20.40 10.23 19.28
CA GLU A 107 -21.85 10.45 19.18
C GLU A 107 -22.68 9.36 19.86
N LYS A 108 -22.25 8.09 19.81
CA LYS A 108 -23.02 6.95 20.33
C LYS A 108 -22.72 6.60 21.78
N ILE A 109 -21.49 6.81 22.25
CA ILE A 109 -21.05 6.38 23.58
C ILE A 109 -21.86 7.05 24.70
N GLY A 110 -22.14 6.33 25.78
CA GLY A 110 -22.80 6.85 26.97
C GLY A 110 -21.87 7.69 27.85
N ALA A 111 -22.46 8.50 28.73
CA ALA A 111 -21.69 9.32 29.66
C ALA A 111 -20.88 8.45 30.64
N GLY A 112 -19.58 8.74 30.79
CA GLY A 112 -18.70 8.03 31.71
C GLY A 112 -18.31 6.59 31.32
N GLU A 113 -18.79 6.09 30.17
CA GLU A 113 -18.50 4.73 29.70
C GLU A 113 -17.02 4.53 29.34
N LYS A 114 -16.59 3.27 29.33
CA LYS A 114 -15.21 2.85 29.06
C LYS A 114 -15.16 2.03 27.77
N ILE A 115 -14.42 2.53 26.79
CA ILE A 115 -14.10 1.79 25.56
C ILE A 115 -12.68 1.24 25.64
N GLY A 116 -12.51 -0.04 25.37
CA GLY A 116 -11.19 -0.68 25.35
C GLY A 116 -10.49 -0.53 23.99
N TYR A 117 -9.17 -0.55 24.00
CA TYR A 117 -8.33 -0.70 22.82
C TYR A 117 -7.03 -1.43 23.19
N ASP A 118 -6.39 -2.09 22.24
CA ASP A 118 -5.04 -2.64 22.43
C ASP A 118 -3.99 -1.56 22.11
N PRO A 119 -3.22 -1.06 23.09
CA PRO A 119 -2.29 0.04 22.87
C PRO A 119 -1.16 -0.29 21.90
N ARG A 120 -0.93 -1.57 21.57
CA ARG A 120 0.05 -1.97 20.56
C ARG A 120 -0.44 -1.75 19.13
N LEU A 121 -1.75 -1.70 18.91
CA LEU A 121 -2.32 -1.66 17.55
C LEU A 121 -2.67 -0.25 17.07
N HIS A 122 -2.54 0.75 17.95
CA HIS A 122 -2.94 2.13 17.65
C HIS A 122 -1.76 3.09 17.80
N SER A 123 -1.59 3.96 16.80
CA SER A 123 -0.69 5.10 16.87
C SER A 123 -1.02 6.05 18.02
N ILE A 124 -0.01 6.79 18.47
CA ILE A 124 -0.17 7.85 19.48
C ILE A 124 -1.16 8.92 19.01
N ALA A 125 -1.12 9.29 17.72
CA ALA A 125 -2.00 10.29 17.14
C ALA A 125 -3.47 9.86 17.20
N SER A 126 -3.78 8.62 16.78
CA SER A 126 -5.15 8.12 16.76
C SER A 126 -5.74 7.98 18.17
N ILE A 127 -4.96 7.54 19.16
CA ILE A 127 -5.41 7.50 20.56
C ILE A 127 -5.60 8.89 21.14
N LYS A 128 -4.77 9.87 20.77
CA LYS A 128 -4.96 11.27 21.19
C LYS A 128 -6.26 11.84 20.63
N GLU A 129 -6.55 11.59 19.36
CA GLU A 129 -7.81 11.98 18.72
C GLU A 129 -9.01 11.34 19.42
N LEU A 130 -8.98 10.02 19.61
CA LEU A 130 -10.03 9.27 20.31
C LEU A 130 -10.28 9.85 21.71
N LYS A 131 -9.24 10.01 22.54
CA LYS A 131 -9.38 10.56 23.89
C LYS A 131 -9.96 11.98 23.88
N SER A 132 -9.63 12.79 22.86
CA SER A 132 -10.17 14.14 22.72
C SER A 132 -11.67 14.11 22.37
N ALA A 133 -12.09 13.23 21.46
CA ALA A 133 -13.48 13.09 21.05
C ALA A 133 -14.39 12.58 22.19
N LEU A 134 -13.90 11.62 22.98
CA LEU A 134 -14.65 11.03 24.10
C LEU A 134 -14.84 11.97 25.30
N LYS A 135 -14.01 13.01 25.42
CA LYS A 135 -14.01 13.93 26.57
C LYS A 135 -15.36 14.64 26.76
N VAL A 136 -16.08 14.92 25.67
CA VAL A 136 -17.37 15.61 25.69
C VAL A 136 -18.40 14.91 26.57
N LYS A 137 -18.36 13.57 26.63
CA LYS A 137 -19.26 12.75 27.45
C LYS A 137 -18.57 12.15 28.67
N GLU A 138 -17.40 12.66 29.04
CA GLU A 138 -16.58 12.11 30.13
C GLU A 138 -16.25 10.61 29.98
N ALA A 139 -16.39 10.07 28.77
CA ALA A 139 -16.07 8.68 28.46
C ALA A 139 -14.56 8.48 28.36
N LYS A 140 -14.11 7.24 28.56
CA LYS A 140 -12.68 6.90 28.71
C LYS A 140 -12.25 5.84 27.70
N ALA A 141 -11.16 6.11 26.99
CA ALA A 141 -10.43 5.09 26.24
C ALA A 141 -9.44 4.38 27.18
N ILE A 142 -9.58 3.07 27.33
CA ILE A 142 -8.81 2.22 28.24
C ILE A 142 -7.90 1.29 27.42
N GLY A 143 -6.58 1.48 27.53
CA GLY A 143 -5.62 0.56 26.95
C GLY A 143 -5.59 -0.74 27.75
N VAL A 144 -5.88 -1.87 27.12
CA VAL A 144 -5.85 -3.20 27.76
C VAL A 144 -4.44 -3.79 27.71
N GLU A 145 -4.09 -4.64 28.67
CA GLU A 145 -2.79 -5.33 28.67
C GLU A 145 -2.78 -6.52 27.69
N GLU A 146 -3.91 -7.23 27.62
CA GLU A 146 -4.13 -8.40 26.77
C GLU A 146 -5.34 -8.17 25.86
N ASN A 147 -5.18 -8.46 24.57
CA ASN A 147 -6.24 -8.32 23.59
C ASN A 147 -7.34 -9.38 23.81
N PRO A 148 -8.63 -9.01 23.92
CA PRO A 148 -9.71 -9.97 24.15
C PRO A 148 -9.87 -10.97 22.99
N ILE A 149 -9.54 -10.59 21.76
CA ILE A 149 -9.56 -11.50 20.60
C ILE A 149 -8.51 -12.60 20.78
N ASP A 150 -7.30 -12.25 21.20
CA ASP A 150 -6.19 -13.20 21.33
C ASP A 150 -6.48 -14.31 22.35
N LYS A 151 -7.29 -14.02 23.37
CA LYS A 151 -7.75 -15.01 24.36
C LYS A 151 -8.71 -16.05 23.78
N LEU A 152 -9.46 -15.66 22.75
CA LEU A 152 -10.50 -16.47 22.13
C LEU A 152 -10.02 -17.18 20.86
N TRP A 153 -8.98 -16.65 20.21
CA TRP A 153 -8.42 -17.19 18.97
C TRP A 153 -7.55 -18.43 19.22
N ARG A 154 -8.19 -19.57 19.47
CA ARG A 154 -7.51 -20.85 19.84
C ARG A 154 -6.64 -21.44 18.74
N ASP A 155 -7.01 -21.23 17.48
CA ASP A 155 -6.33 -21.69 16.28
C ASP A 155 -5.53 -20.57 15.59
N ARG A 156 -5.05 -19.60 16.38
CA ARG A 156 -4.23 -18.49 15.88
C ARG A 156 -2.99 -19.03 15.15
N PRO A 157 -2.75 -18.61 13.90
CA PRO A 157 -1.55 -19.01 13.16
C PRO A 157 -0.26 -18.66 13.91
N ALA A 158 0.80 -19.42 13.65
CA ALA A 158 2.12 -19.06 14.16
C ALA A 158 2.60 -17.74 13.52
N PRO A 159 3.45 -16.96 14.22
CA PRO A 159 4.12 -15.81 13.62
C PRO A 159 4.90 -16.22 12.36
N PRO A 160 5.02 -15.32 11.37
CA PRO A 160 5.79 -15.60 10.17
C PRO A 160 7.28 -15.79 10.51
N PHE A 161 7.95 -16.62 9.70
CA PHE A 161 9.36 -17.00 9.92
C PHE A 161 10.13 -17.02 8.59
N ALA A 162 10.00 -15.96 7.80
CA ALA A 162 10.76 -15.84 6.56
C ALA A 162 12.23 -15.45 6.86
N PRO A 163 13.21 -15.95 6.08
CA PRO A 163 14.60 -15.56 6.25
C PRO A 163 14.80 -14.08 5.93
N VAL A 164 15.69 -13.43 6.69
CA VAL A 164 16.13 -12.06 6.43
C VAL A 164 17.43 -12.09 5.64
N ASN A 165 17.48 -11.29 4.57
CA ASN A 165 18.62 -11.17 3.68
C ASN A 165 19.12 -9.72 3.63
N HIS A 166 20.42 -9.54 3.48
CA HIS A 166 21.02 -8.24 3.20
C HIS A 166 20.64 -7.76 1.78
N HIS A 167 20.34 -6.47 1.65
CA HIS A 167 20.06 -5.80 0.40
C HIS A 167 21.30 -5.05 -0.08
N ASP A 168 21.95 -5.60 -1.10
CA ASP A 168 23.27 -5.17 -1.55
C ASP A 168 23.34 -3.67 -1.90
N ILE A 169 24.51 -3.05 -1.70
CA ILE A 169 24.76 -1.65 -2.04
C ILE A 169 24.61 -1.38 -3.53
N ALA A 170 24.81 -2.40 -4.38
CA ALA A 170 24.53 -2.34 -5.81
C ALA A 170 23.06 -2.01 -6.13
N TYR A 171 22.13 -2.30 -5.22
CA TYR A 171 20.71 -1.99 -5.36
C TYR A 171 20.28 -0.77 -4.53
N THR A 172 20.91 -0.55 -3.37
CA THR A 172 20.50 0.53 -2.45
C THR A 172 21.24 1.85 -2.66
N GLY A 173 22.43 1.84 -3.26
CA GLY A 173 23.27 3.03 -3.50
C GLY A 173 23.85 3.69 -2.25
N ARG A 174 23.45 3.27 -1.04
CA ARG A 174 23.91 3.79 0.25
C ARG A 174 24.00 2.67 1.28
N SER A 175 25.07 2.67 2.07
CA SER A 175 25.25 1.69 3.14
C SER A 175 24.29 1.93 4.33
N SER A 176 24.04 0.89 5.12
CA SER A 176 23.33 1.00 6.41
C SER A 176 24.03 1.99 7.35
N ASP A 177 25.36 1.93 7.43
CA ASP A 177 26.17 2.82 8.27
C ASP A 177 25.98 4.31 7.90
N ASP A 178 25.92 4.64 6.61
CA ASP A 178 25.69 6.03 6.16
C ASP A 178 24.28 6.53 6.54
N LYS A 179 23.28 5.65 6.44
CA LYS A 179 21.89 5.95 6.80
C LYS A 179 21.77 6.18 8.31
N ILE A 180 22.33 5.27 9.11
CA ILE A 180 22.40 5.39 10.58
C ILE A 180 23.13 6.68 10.99
N ASN A 181 24.25 7.00 10.36
CA ASN A 181 24.99 8.24 10.63
C ASN A 181 24.15 9.49 10.35
N THR A 182 23.43 9.50 9.22
CA THR A 182 22.55 10.63 8.87
C THR A 182 21.48 10.85 9.93
N ILE A 183 20.85 9.77 10.40
CA ILE A 183 19.85 9.82 11.48
C ILE A 183 20.49 10.33 12.79
N ALA A 184 21.64 9.76 13.18
CA ALA A 184 22.35 10.13 14.39
C ALA A 184 22.80 11.61 14.40
N GLU A 185 23.25 12.15 13.28
CA GLU A 185 23.57 13.57 13.13
C GLU A 185 22.34 14.47 13.30
N GLY A 186 21.19 14.05 12.74
CA GLY A 186 19.91 14.74 12.94
C GLY A 186 19.51 14.78 14.41
N LEU A 187 19.68 13.66 15.14
CA LEU A 187 19.45 13.58 16.58
C LEU A 187 20.39 14.50 17.37
N LYS A 188 21.70 14.50 17.06
CA LYS A 188 22.68 15.41 17.71
C LYS A 188 22.33 16.87 17.50
N LYS A 189 22.06 17.28 16.25
CA LYS A 189 21.71 18.67 15.89
C LYS A 189 20.48 19.16 16.64
N SER A 190 19.57 18.25 16.92
CA SER A 190 18.31 18.53 17.58
C SER A 190 18.41 18.32 19.10
N GLY A 191 19.51 17.77 19.62
CA GLY A 191 19.73 17.57 21.06
C GLY A 191 18.90 16.43 21.66
N ARG A 192 18.63 15.39 20.85
CA ARG A 192 17.92 14.17 21.24
C ARG A 192 18.90 12.99 21.28
N ASP A 193 18.63 12.02 22.14
CA ASP A 193 19.56 10.92 22.42
C ASP A 193 19.29 9.69 21.54
N ALA A 194 18.02 9.44 21.20
CA ALA A 194 17.63 8.30 20.38
C ALA A 194 16.29 8.53 19.66
N ILE A 195 16.02 7.73 18.64
CA ILE A 195 14.70 7.58 18.01
C ILE A 195 14.31 6.11 17.97
N VAL A 196 13.03 5.82 18.25
CA VAL A 196 12.44 4.50 18.01
C VAL A 196 11.83 4.48 16.61
N LEU A 197 12.26 3.53 15.79
CA LEU A 197 11.65 3.23 14.50
C LEU A 197 10.66 2.06 14.70
N ASN A 198 9.40 2.30 14.32
CA ASN A 198 8.31 1.32 14.47
C ASN A 198 7.82 0.76 13.13
N GLU A 199 7.95 1.52 12.03
CA GLU A 199 7.54 1.07 10.69
C GLU A 199 8.58 0.12 10.12
N MET A 200 8.15 -1.06 9.66
CA MET A 200 9.06 -2.05 9.08
C MET A 200 9.77 -1.56 7.82
N ASP A 201 9.14 -0.72 7.00
CA ASP A 201 9.79 -0.12 5.82
C ASP A 201 10.97 0.76 6.21
N ALA A 202 10.81 1.57 7.28
CA ALA A 202 11.86 2.43 7.80
C ALA A 202 13.05 1.59 8.30
N ILE A 203 12.77 0.47 8.97
CA ILE A 203 13.79 -0.44 9.48
C ILE A 203 14.49 -1.16 8.32
N ALA A 204 13.73 -1.79 7.42
CA ALA A 204 14.27 -2.47 6.23
C ALA A 204 15.18 -1.55 5.38
N TRP A 205 14.76 -0.30 5.18
CA TRP A 205 15.54 0.69 4.46
C TRP A 205 16.79 1.12 5.24
N THR A 206 16.69 1.37 6.55
CA THR A 206 17.81 1.85 7.38
C THR A 206 18.93 0.82 7.44
N PHE A 207 18.59 -0.46 7.63
CA PHE A 207 19.57 -1.52 7.85
C PHE A 207 19.97 -2.26 6.56
N ASN A 208 19.46 -1.87 5.40
CA ASN A 208 19.63 -2.59 4.14
C ASN A 208 19.29 -4.09 4.29
N ILE A 209 18.12 -4.39 4.85
CA ILE A 209 17.63 -5.77 5.01
C ILE A 209 16.27 -5.94 4.35
N ARG A 210 15.96 -7.17 3.95
CA ARG A 210 14.67 -7.58 3.38
C ARG A 210 14.24 -8.92 3.96
N GLY A 211 12.95 -9.05 4.21
CA GLY A 211 12.34 -10.27 4.75
C GLY A 211 11.21 -10.77 3.85
N GLY A 212 10.31 -11.56 4.43
CA GLY A 212 9.08 -12.04 3.79
C GLY A 212 8.00 -12.35 4.81
N ASP A 213 7.98 -11.61 5.93
CA ASP A 213 7.01 -11.83 7.01
C ASP A 213 5.63 -11.26 6.68
N THR A 214 5.59 -10.28 5.77
CA THR A 214 4.37 -9.69 5.21
C THR A 214 4.22 -10.16 3.78
N ALA A 215 3.02 -10.59 3.39
CA ALA A 215 2.76 -10.97 2.00
C ALA A 215 3.00 -9.77 1.07
N TYR A 216 3.63 -10.02 -0.09
CA TYR A 216 3.84 -9.05 -1.17
C TYR A 216 4.77 -7.87 -0.87
N THR A 217 5.19 -7.71 0.39
CA THR A 217 6.09 -6.64 0.82
C THR A 217 7.29 -7.26 1.52
N PRO A 218 8.53 -7.01 1.06
CA PRO A 218 9.73 -7.74 1.50
C PRO A 218 10.26 -7.28 2.87
N LEU A 219 9.42 -7.36 3.91
CA LEU A 219 9.66 -6.84 5.25
C LEU A 219 9.82 -7.96 6.28
N THR A 220 10.43 -7.60 7.40
CA THR A 220 10.62 -8.47 8.56
C THR A 220 10.07 -7.80 9.80
N GLN A 221 9.32 -8.56 10.60
CA GLN A 221 8.74 -8.08 11.86
C GLN A 221 9.87 -7.68 12.81
N SER A 222 9.98 -6.38 13.06
CA SER A 222 11.12 -5.81 13.77
C SER A 222 10.81 -4.45 14.40
N TYR A 223 11.64 -4.09 15.38
CA TYR A 223 11.75 -2.72 15.93
C TYR A 223 13.20 -2.26 15.82
N ALA A 224 13.44 -0.95 15.87
CA ALA A 224 14.79 -0.44 16.02
C ALA A 224 14.88 0.80 16.92
N ILE A 225 16.04 0.97 17.55
CA ILE A 225 16.41 2.19 18.26
C ILE A 225 17.72 2.70 17.64
N VAL A 226 17.69 3.88 17.04
CA VAL A 226 18.90 4.55 16.51
C VAL A 226 19.32 5.63 17.49
N HIS A 227 20.58 5.59 17.92
CA HIS A 227 21.13 6.48 18.93
C HIS A 227 21.91 7.62 18.30
N ALA A 228 21.91 8.78 18.95
CA ALA A 228 22.72 9.93 18.57
C ALA A 228 24.22 9.61 18.56
N SER A 229 24.67 8.57 19.26
CA SER A 229 26.07 8.11 19.20
C SER A 229 26.47 7.52 17.84
N GLY A 230 25.50 7.20 16.97
CA GLY A 230 25.74 6.49 15.70
C GLY A 230 25.73 4.96 15.84
N ARG A 231 25.31 4.44 17.00
CA ARG A 231 24.92 3.04 17.21
C ARG A 231 23.44 2.84 16.91
N ALA A 232 23.07 1.60 16.57
CA ALA A 232 21.69 1.18 16.42
C ALA A 232 21.46 -0.20 17.05
N ASP A 233 20.32 -0.37 17.69
CA ASP A 233 19.83 -1.65 18.18
C ASP A 233 18.67 -2.10 17.29
N LEU A 234 18.82 -3.24 16.62
CA LEU A 234 17.80 -3.89 15.79
C LEU A 234 17.18 -5.03 16.59
N PHE A 235 15.86 -5.10 16.66
CA PHE A 235 15.11 -6.12 17.39
C PHE A 235 14.31 -6.94 16.40
N ALA A 236 14.67 -8.20 16.21
CA ALA A 236 13.99 -9.14 15.33
C ALA A 236 14.22 -10.56 15.85
N ASN A 237 13.57 -11.57 15.27
CA ASN A 237 13.91 -12.95 15.62
C ASN A 237 15.31 -13.28 15.06
N PRO A 238 16.34 -13.55 15.90
CA PRO A 238 17.71 -13.72 15.43
C PRO A 238 17.90 -14.97 14.57
N GLU A 239 17.05 -15.99 14.73
CA GLU A 239 17.12 -17.22 13.95
C GLU A 239 16.74 -17.01 12.47
N LYS A 240 16.12 -15.87 12.13
CA LYS A 240 15.85 -15.49 10.73
C LYS A 240 17.10 -15.00 10.00
N PHE A 241 18.20 -14.75 10.70
CA PHE A 241 19.42 -14.15 10.14
C PHE A 241 20.51 -15.20 9.99
N SER A 242 21.07 -15.32 8.78
CA SER A 242 22.30 -16.11 8.59
C SER A 242 23.50 -15.38 9.19
N GLN A 243 24.58 -16.12 9.52
CA GLN A 243 25.84 -15.52 10.00
C GLN A 243 26.41 -14.50 9.01
N GLN A 244 26.22 -14.74 7.71
CA GLN A 244 26.59 -13.78 6.67
C GLN A 244 25.75 -12.50 6.73
N THR A 245 24.43 -12.61 6.91
CA THR A 245 23.57 -11.42 7.03
C THR A 245 23.92 -10.62 8.28
N ILE A 246 24.21 -11.29 9.40
CA ILE A 246 24.64 -10.63 10.65
C ILE A 246 25.94 -9.87 10.42
N SER A 247 26.94 -10.45 9.74
CA SER A 247 28.20 -9.75 9.48
C SER A 247 28.03 -8.54 8.54
N GLN A 248 27.03 -8.57 7.66
CA GLN A 248 26.70 -7.47 6.75
C GLN A 248 25.90 -6.33 7.39
N LEU A 249 25.35 -6.49 8.60
CA LEU A 249 24.68 -5.40 9.34
C LEU A 249 25.64 -4.27 9.77
N GLY A 250 26.96 -4.54 9.72
CA GLY A 250 28.00 -3.60 10.11
C GLY A 250 28.22 -3.50 11.61
N ASN A 251 29.30 -2.81 12.00
CA ASN A 251 29.73 -2.73 13.41
C ASN A 251 28.89 -1.78 14.26
N ARG A 252 27.99 -1.01 13.65
CA ARG A 252 27.11 -0.04 14.34
C ARG A 252 25.82 -0.66 14.83
N THR A 253 25.44 -1.79 14.25
CA THR A 253 24.16 -2.46 14.51
C THR A 253 24.36 -3.62 15.46
N VAL A 254 23.58 -3.66 16.53
CA VAL A 254 23.47 -4.85 17.39
C VAL A 254 22.11 -5.48 17.16
N LEU A 255 22.10 -6.74 16.74
CA LEU A 255 20.89 -7.54 16.62
C LEU A 255 20.55 -8.13 17.99
N HIS A 256 19.33 -7.86 18.47
CA HIS A 256 18.74 -8.41 19.68
C HIS A 256 17.52 -9.25 19.32
N ASP A 257 17.15 -10.17 20.21
CA ASP A 257 15.87 -10.85 20.11
C ASP A 257 14.73 -9.84 20.30
N ILE A 258 13.67 -9.96 19.50
CA ILE A 258 12.50 -9.10 19.55
C ILE A 258 11.87 -9.01 20.94
N VAL A 259 11.96 -10.08 21.75
CA VAL A 259 11.44 -10.09 23.13
C VAL A 259 12.21 -9.15 24.08
N GLN A 260 13.39 -8.67 23.68
CA GLN A 260 14.23 -7.77 24.46
C GLN A 260 13.88 -6.29 24.23
N PHE A 261 13.13 -5.95 23.17
CA PHE A 261 12.71 -4.58 22.87
C PHE A 261 12.05 -3.86 24.07
N PRO A 262 11.10 -4.49 24.79
CA PRO A 262 10.47 -3.84 25.93
C PRO A 262 11.46 -3.46 27.05
N GLY A 263 12.42 -4.35 27.33
CA GLY A 263 13.46 -4.08 28.34
C GLY A 263 14.42 -2.97 27.94
N LYS A 264 14.68 -2.80 26.64
CA LYS A 264 15.49 -1.70 26.11
C LYS A 264 14.80 -0.35 26.19
N LEU A 265 13.47 -0.30 26.01
CA LEU A 265 12.68 0.90 26.30
C LEU A 265 12.75 1.27 27.79
N ASP A 266 12.68 0.28 28.68
CA ASP A 266 12.78 0.52 30.13
C ASP A 266 14.17 1.01 30.56
N GLU A 267 15.22 0.50 29.91
CA GLU A 267 16.60 0.99 30.10
C GLU A 267 16.76 2.45 29.67
N ALA A 268 16.26 2.80 28.47
CA ALA A 268 16.28 4.17 27.98
C ALA A 268 15.54 5.13 28.93
N GLY A 269 14.40 4.69 29.48
CA GLY A 269 13.67 5.47 30.47
C GLY A 269 14.42 5.66 31.79
N ARG A 270 15.01 4.59 32.35
CA ARG A 270 15.80 4.68 33.60
C ARG A 270 17.03 5.58 33.48
N GLN A 271 17.58 5.70 32.28
CA GLN A 271 18.69 6.61 31.97
C GLN A 271 18.23 8.06 31.75
N GLY A 272 16.92 8.32 31.70
CA GLY A 272 16.36 9.65 31.45
C GLY A 272 16.63 10.17 30.03
N LEU A 273 16.77 9.26 29.05
CA LEU A 273 17.10 9.65 27.67
C LEU A 273 15.98 10.49 27.04
N LYS A 274 16.39 11.41 26.16
CA LYS A 274 15.51 12.15 25.25
C LYS A 274 15.20 11.31 24.02
N VAL A 275 14.03 10.68 24.02
CA VAL A 275 13.63 9.71 23.00
C VAL A 275 12.61 10.33 22.04
N CYS A 276 12.94 10.33 20.75
CA CYS A 276 12.04 10.71 19.68
C CYS A 276 11.05 9.59 19.33
N LEU A 277 9.79 9.97 19.11
CA LEU A 277 8.73 9.11 18.57
C LEU A 277 7.96 9.85 17.46
N ASP A 278 7.73 9.20 16.33
CA ASP A 278 6.75 9.69 15.35
C ASP A 278 5.34 9.36 15.83
N LYS A 279 4.51 10.39 16.05
CA LYS A 279 3.15 10.24 16.57
C LYS A 279 2.25 9.37 15.67
N ASN A 280 2.54 9.34 14.37
CA ASN A 280 1.69 8.66 13.39
C ASN A 280 2.05 7.18 13.24
N SER A 281 3.24 6.75 13.68
CA SER A 281 3.68 5.36 13.51
C SER A 281 4.12 4.67 14.80
N ALA A 282 4.59 5.41 15.81
CA ALA A 282 4.82 4.82 17.11
C ALA A 282 3.47 4.54 17.80
N THR A 283 3.40 3.38 18.47
CA THR A 283 2.20 2.90 19.15
C THR A 283 2.03 3.57 20.51
N ASP A 284 0.78 3.66 20.99
CA ASP A 284 0.48 4.16 22.34
C ASP A 284 1.16 3.30 23.43
N TRP A 285 1.41 2.03 23.15
CA TRP A 285 2.17 1.12 24.02
C TRP A 285 3.63 1.58 24.17
N THR A 286 4.34 1.86 23.08
CA THR A 286 5.73 2.34 23.10
C THR A 286 5.84 3.65 23.89
N LEU A 287 4.93 4.59 23.64
CA LEU A 287 4.84 5.85 24.38
C LEU A 287 4.63 5.63 25.88
N SER A 288 3.62 4.82 26.24
CA SER A 288 3.23 4.59 27.62
C SER A 288 4.33 3.89 28.41
N ARG A 289 5.05 2.95 27.77
CA ARG A 289 6.17 2.24 28.39
C ARG A 289 7.36 3.17 28.66
N LEU A 290 7.80 3.94 27.67
CA LEU A 290 8.89 4.90 27.83
C LEU A 290 8.58 5.94 28.90
N LYS A 291 7.37 6.50 28.91
CA LYS A 291 6.94 7.45 29.94
C LYS A 291 6.94 6.86 31.33
N ARG A 292 6.43 5.63 31.49
CA ARG A 292 6.42 4.93 32.78
C ARG A 292 7.83 4.66 33.29
N ALA A 293 8.76 4.38 32.38
CA ALA A 293 10.16 4.12 32.70
C ALA A 293 10.99 5.39 32.99
N GLY A 294 10.49 6.58 32.65
CA GLY A 294 11.15 7.86 32.97
C GLY A 294 11.83 8.58 31.80
N ALA A 295 11.59 8.16 30.55
CA ALA A 295 12.17 8.82 29.38
C ALA A 295 11.57 10.22 29.14
N GLU A 296 12.38 11.16 28.65
CA GLU A 296 11.92 12.45 28.15
C GLU A 296 11.44 12.29 26.69
N ILE A 297 10.14 12.40 26.45
CA ILE A 297 9.56 12.14 25.12
C ILE A 297 9.58 13.40 24.26
N HIS A 298 10.18 13.27 23.07
CA HIS A 298 10.11 14.24 21.99
C HIS A 298 9.32 13.66 20.83
N PHE A 299 8.52 14.50 20.17
CA PHE A 299 7.73 14.07 19.03
C PHE A 299 8.28 14.70 17.76
N ASP A 300 8.89 13.88 16.91
CA ASP A 300 9.50 14.27 15.64
C ASP A 300 9.02 13.30 14.56
N THR A 301 8.92 13.76 13.31
CA THR A 301 8.65 12.87 12.16
C THR A 301 9.78 11.86 12.01
N ASP A 302 9.46 10.62 11.63
CA ASP A 302 10.46 9.63 11.27
C ASP A 302 11.42 10.19 10.19
N PRO A 303 12.73 10.33 10.50
CA PRO A 303 13.71 10.95 9.61
C PRO A 303 14.01 10.11 8.36
N THR A 304 13.56 8.85 8.32
CA THR A 304 13.69 8.00 7.15
C THR A 304 12.66 8.35 6.07
N LYS A 305 11.47 8.86 6.42
CA LYS A 305 10.33 9.04 5.51
C LYS A 305 10.69 9.80 4.23
N LEU A 306 11.21 11.02 4.36
CA LEU A 306 11.61 11.81 3.19
C LEU A 306 12.90 11.27 2.52
N GLN A 307 13.78 10.61 3.28
CA GLN A 307 15.00 10.04 2.71
C GLN A 307 14.74 8.84 1.81
N ARG A 308 13.83 7.93 2.20
CA ARG A 308 13.42 6.79 1.37
C ARG A 308 12.49 7.19 0.23
N ALA A 309 11.67 8.22 0.44
CA ALA A 309 10.81 8.76 -0.60
C ALA A 309 11.60 9.33 -1.79
N ARG A 310 12.75 9.96 -1.53
CA ARG A 310 13.69 10.47 -2.54
C ARG A 310 14.69 9.40 -2.95
N LYS A 311 14.38 8.66 -4.01
CA LYS A 311 15.23 7.58 -4.49
C LYS A 311 16.53 8.18 -5.01
N ASN A 312 17.65 7.57 -4.64
CA ASN A 312 18.94 7.96 -5.20
C ASN A 312 19.11 7.38 -6.62
N ASN A 313 20.16 7.78 -7.34
CA ASN A 313 20.36 7.35 -8.73
C ASN A 313 20.44 5.83 -8.90
N THR A 314 20.98 5.09 -7.93
CA THR A 314 21.01 3.61 -7.97
C THR A 314 19.59 3.05 -7.89
N GLU A 315 18.79 3.52 -6.94
CA GLU A 315 17.39 3.10 -6.76
C GLU A 315 16.53 3.49 -7.97
N ILE A 316 16.70 4.69 -8.54
CA ILE A 316 15.96 5.11 -9.75
C ILE A 316 16.35 4.26 -10.96
N ASN A 317 17.64 3.99 -11.15
CA ASN A 317 18.08 3.15 -12.26
C ASN A 317 17.63 1.70 -12.11
N GLY A 318 17.60 1.18 -10.87
CA GLY A 318 16.99 -0.10 -10.55
C GLY A 318 15.51 -0.13 -10.88
N ALA A 319 14.75 0.90 -10.48
CA ALA A 319 13.33 1.03 -10.80
C ALA A 319 13.10 1.05 -12.33
N ARG A 320 13.90 1.82 -13.10
CA ARG A 320 13.85 1.80 -14.57
C ARG A 320 14.11 0.40 -15.13
N ALA A 321 15.10 -0.33 -14.62
CA ALA A 321 15.40 -1.69 -15.06
C ALA A 321 14.27 -2.67 -14.73
N ALA A 322 13.71 -2.58 -13.52
CA ALA A 322 12.55 -3.36 -13.07
C ALA A 322 11.34 -3.17 -13.98
N HIS A 323 10.99 -1.93 -14.28
CA HIS A 323 9.85 -1.65 -15.15
C HIS A 323 10.08 -2.04 -16.61
N ARG A 324 11.31 -2.01 -17.12
CA ARG A 324 11.62 -2.51 -18.47
C ARG A 324 11.40 -4.02 -18.57
N ARG A 325 11.86 -4.78 -17.58
CA ARG A 325 11.61 -6.24 -17.52
C ARG A 325 10.13 -6.54 -17.37
N ASP A 326 9.45 -5.82 -16.48
CA ASP A 326 8.00 -5.98 -16.27
C ASP A 326 7.19 -5.62 -17.51
N ALA A 327 7.62 -4.60 -18.27
CA ALA A 327 7.00 -4.22 -19.53
C ALA A 327 7.05 -5.35 -20.57
N VAL A 328 8.21 -6.02 -20.72
CA VAL A 328 8.33 -7.17 -21.63
C VAL A 328 7.40 -8.31 -21.22
N ALA A 329 7.34 -8.62 -19.93
CA ALA A 329 6.42 -9.64 -19.40
C ALA A 329 4.95 -9.29 -19.65
N MET A 330 4.55 -8.04 -19.38
CA MET A 330 3.20 -7.55 -19.63
C MET A 330 2.85 -7.55 -21.12
N ILE A 331 3.74 -7.12 -22.01
CA ILE A 331 3.47 -7.10 -23.46
C ILE A 331 3.25 -8.52 -23.99
N ARG A 332 4.10 -9.47 -23.61
CA ARG A 332 3.94 -10.89 -23.99
C ARG A 332 2.64 -11.48 -23.43
N PHE A 333 2.27 -11.10 -22.21
CA PHE A 333 1.00 -11.49 -21.61
C PHE A 333 -0.20 -10.91 -22.36
N LEU A 334 -0.18 -9.61 -22.71
CA LEU A 334 -1.29 -8.96 -23.40
C LEU A 334 -1.49 -9.53 -24.81
N LYS A 335 -0.40 -9.82 -25.54
CA LYS A 335 -0.44 -10.56 -26.80
C LYS A 335 -1.09 -11.92 -26.61
N TRP A 336 -0.61 -12.70 -25.63
CA TRP A 336 -1.18 -14.02 -25.31
C TRP A 336 -2.67 -13.93 -24.97
N LEU A 337 -3.07 -12.90 -24.23
CA LEU A 337 -4.47 -12.69 -23.84
C LEU A 337 -5.35 -12.47 -25.06
N ASP A 338 -4.94 -11.60 -26.00
CA ASP A 338 -5.67 -11.33 -27.25
C ASP A 338 -5.90 -12.62 -28.06
N ASP A 339 -4.93 -13.53 -28.09
CA ASP A 339 -5.10 -14.84 -28.75
C ASP A 339 -6.04 -15.75 -27.96
N ALA A 340 -5.84 -15.83 -26.64
CA ALA A 340 -6.47 -16.82 -25.79
C ALA A 340 -7.95 -16.52 -25.51
N VAL A 341 -8.36 -15.24 -25.51
CA VAL A 341 -9.77 -14.85 -25.34
C VAL A 341 -10.67 -15.34 -26.48
N LEU A 342 -10.09 -15.62 -27.66
CA LEU A 342 -10.83 -16.19 -28.80
C LEU A 342 -11.38 -17.59 -28.49
N GLY A 343 -10.79 -18.31 -27.54
CA GLY A 343 -11.28 -19.61 -27.08
C GLY A 343 -12.53 -19.52 -26.18
N GLY A 344 -12.84 -18.35 -25.60
CA GLY A 344 -14.06 -18.11 -24.83
C GLY A 344 -14.19 -18.83 -23.49
N THR A 345 -13.11 -19.43 -22.96
CA THR A 345 -13.14 -20.21 -21.71
C THR A 345 -12.42 -19.57 -20.54
N LEU A 346 -11.64 -18.51 -20.77
CA LEU A 346 -10.78 -17.91 -19.75
C LEU A 346 -11.58 -17.32 -18.59
N THR A 347 -11.04 -17.50 -17.39
CA THR A 347 -11.57 -16.97 -16.14
C THR A 347 -10.61 -16.00 -15.46
N GLU A 348 -11.12 -15.16 -14.56
CA GLU A 348 -10.33 -14.18 -13.81
C GLU A 348 -9.13 -14.79 -13.07
N LEU A 349 -9.31 -15.96 -12.43
CA LEU A 349 -8.23 -16.67 -11.76
C LEU A 349 -7.15 -17.15 -12.74
N GLU A 350 -7.54 -17.69 -13.90
CA GLU A 350 -6.59 -18.12 -14.93
C GLU A 350 -5.80 -16.95 -15.51
N ILE A 351 -6.42 -15.78 -15.65
CA ILE A 351 -5.75 -14.53 -16.07
C ILE A 351 -4.68 -14.14 -15.05
N SER A 352 -5.04 -14.09 -13.77
CA SER A 352 -4.13 -13.76 -12.68
C SER A 352 -2.93 -14.72 -12.63
N ASP A 353 -3.22 -16.03 -12.61
CA ASP A 353 -2.18 -17.07 -12.56
C ASP A 353 -1.26 -17.00 -13.78
N LYS A 354 -1.83 -16.80 -14.97
CA LYS A 354 -1.06 -16.74 -16.21
C LYS A 354 -0.13 -15.52 -16.22
N LEU A 355 -0.60 -14.36 -15.79
CA LEU A 355 0.25 -13.16 -15.74
C LEU A 355 1.47 -13.35 -14.83
N GLU A 356 1.29 -13.97 -13.67
CA GLU A 356 2.41 -14.26 -12.77
C GLU A 356 3.47 -15.14 -13.46
N THR A 357 3.07 -16.08 -14.32
CA THR A 357 4.05 -16.91 -15.06
C THR A 357 4.98 -16.09 -15.95
N PHE A 358 4.47 -15.04 -16.61
CA PHE A 358 5.31 -14.19 -17.45
C PHE A 358 6.31 -13.35 -16.64
N ARG A 359 5.94 -12.98 -15.40
CA ARG A 359 6.82 -12.21 -14.50
C ARG A 359 7.86 -13.08 -13.80
N ARG A 360 7.52 -14.32 -13.48
CA ARG A 360 8.40 -15.24 -12.72
C ARG A 360 9.72 -15.51 -13.42
N ASP A 361 9.73 -15.46 -14.75
CA ASP A 361 10.91 -15.73 -15.56
C ASP A 361 11.86 -14.51 -15.67
N ASN A 362 11.44 -13.34 -15.20
CA ASN A 362 12.28 -12.14 -15.24
C ASN A 362 13.44 -12.22 -14.24
N GLU A 363 14.59 -11.71 -14.65
CA GLU A 363 15.73 -11.52 -13.75
C GLU A 363 15.32 -10.67 -12.53
N HIS A 364 15.90 -11.02 -11.38
CA HIS A 364 15.67 -10.37 -10.08
C HIS A 364 14.25 -10.48 -9.51
N PHE A 365 13.32 -11.19 -10.15
CA PHE A 365 11.98 -11.42 -9.62
C PHE A 365 12.03 -12.06 -8.23
N ARG A 366 11.12 -11.64 -7.35
CA ARG A 366 11.00 -12.17 -5.97
C ARG A 366 9.60 -12.70 -5.70
N GLU A 367 8.61 -11.83 -5.85
CA GLU A 367 7.20 -12.14 -5.67
C GLU A 367 6.34 -11.06 -6.36
N LEU A 368 5.01 -11.19 -6.30
CA LEU A 368 4.12 -10.10 -6.68
C LEU A 368 4.18 -8.98 -5.64
N SER A 369 3.97 -7.71 -6.03
CA SER A 369 3.93 -6.58 -5.10
C SER A 369 2.57 -6.38 -4.41
N PHE A 370 1.53 -7.08 -4.90
CA PHE A 370 0.21 -7.24 -4.30
C PHE A 370 -0.55 -8.37 -5.03
N PRO A 371 -1.68 -8.91 -4.51
CA PRO A 371 -2.49 -9.87 -5.26
C PRO A 371 -3.03 -9.24 -6.55
N THR A 372 -2.83 -9.91 -7.69
CA THR A 372 -3.36 -9.41 -8.97
C THR A 372 -4.88 -9.28 -8.91
N ILE A 373 -5.38 -8.13 -9.34
CA ILE A 373 -6.78 -7.82 -9.52
C ILE A 373 -7.11 -8.07 -10.99
N ALA A 374 -7.89 -9.12 -11.26
CA ALA A 374 -8.45 -9.41 -12.58
C ALA A 374 -9.98 -9.35 -12.47
N GLY A 375 -10.58 -8.19 -12.79
CA GLY A 375 -12.02 -7.97 -12.68
C GLY A 375 -12.70 -7.90 -14.04
N SER A 376 -13.48 -8.92 -14.38
CA SER A 376 -14.26 -9.01 -15.61
C SER A 376 -15.66 -8.43 -15.43
N GLY A 377 -16.06 -7.52 -16.32
CA GLY A 377 -17.37 -6.87 -16.30
C GLY A 377 -17.67 -6.27 -14.92
N PRO A 378 -18.79 -6.63 -14.26
CA PRO A 378 -19.18 -6.08 -12.97
C PRO A 378 -18.12 -6.17 -11.87
N ASN A 379 -17.26 -7.20 -11.90
CA ASN A 379 -16.19 -7.36 -10.91
C ASN A 379 -15.11 -6.28 -11.04
N GLY A 380 -14.90 -5.72 -12.23
CA GLY A 380 -13.98 -4.59 -12.43
C GLY A 380 -14.42 -3.31 -11.69
N ALA A 381 -15.71 -3.19 -11.33
CA ALA A 381 -16.22 -2.05 -10.56
C ALA A 381 -15.89 -2.13 -9.05
N ILE A 382 -15.33 -3.24 -8.57
CA ILE A 382 -14.90 -3.40 -7.19
C ILE A 382 -13.41 -3.05 -7.13
N VAL A 383 -13.09 -1.90 -6.54
CA VAL A 383 -11.76 -1.26 -6.70
C VAL A 383 -10.60 -2.21 -6.38
N HIS A 384 -10.68 -2.91 -5.25
CA HIS A 384 -9.70 -3.91 -4.80
C HIS A 384 -10.28 -5.34 -4.88
N TYR A 385 -10.91 -5.67 -6.01
CA TYR A 385 -11.45 -7.01 -6.26
C TYR A 385 -10.36 -8.07 -6.15
N LYS A 386 -10.64 -9.15 -5.42
CA LYS A 386 -9.84 -10.36 -5.43
C LYS A 386 -10.74 -11.53 -5.82
N ALA A 387 -10.44 -12.15 -6.95
CA ALA A 387 -11.17 -13.32 -7.39
C ALA A 387 -10.99 -14.47 -6.39
N THR A 388 -12.09 -15.15 -6.07
CA THR A 388 -12.13 -16.42 -5.35
C THR A 388 -12.76 -17.48 -6.26
N PRO A 389 -12.64 -18.79 -5.97
CA PRO A 389 -13.35 -19.81 -6.74
C PRO A 389 -14.85 -19.55 -6.88
N GLU A 390 -15.47 -18.92 -5.88
CA GLU A 390 -16.89 -18.57 -5.84
C GLU A 390 -17.23 -17.32 -6.67
N SER A 391 -16.33 -16.34 -6.75
CA SER A 391 -16.54 -15.09 -7.51
C SER A 391 -15.94 -15.12 -8.92
N ASN A 392 -15.15 -16.16 -9.25
CA ASN A 392 -14.39 -16.31 -10.49
C ASN A 392 -15.29 -16.27 -11.73
N ARG A 393 -15.33 -15.13 -12.42
CA ARG A 393 -16.11 -14.98 -13.66
C ARG A 393 -15.31 -15.45 -14.87
N LYS A 394 -16.05 -15.94 -15.87
CA LYS A 394 -15.55 -16.05 -17.25
C LYS A 394 -15.46 -14.67 -17.89
N LEU A 395 -14.51 -14.50 -18.80
CA LEU A 395 -14.41 -13.32 -19.65
C LEU A 395 -15.51 -13.39 -20.71
N GLU A 396 -16.38 -12.39 -20.75
CA GLU A 396 -17.53 -12.32 -21.67
C GLU A 396 -17.22 -11.35 -22.82
N GLN A 397 -17.61 -11.71 -24.05
CA GLN A 397 -17.48 -10.82 -25.21
C GLN A 397 -18.33 -9.56 -25.04
N GLY A 398 -17.80 -8.41 -25.45
CA GLY A 398 -18.41 -7.10 -25.25
C GLY A 398 -18.25 -6.53 -23.84
N SER A 399 -17.39 -7.12 -23.00
CA SER A 399 -17.10 -6.65 -21.64
C SER A 399 -15.72 -6.01 -21.51
N LEU A 400 -15.40 -5.48 -20.33
CA LEU A 400 -14.07 -5.00 -19.97
C LEU A 400 -13.43 -5.94 -18.96
N LEU A 401 -12.11 -6.13 -19.08
CA LEU A 401 -11.25 -6.70 -18.06
C LEU A 401 -10.40 -5.56 -17.47
N LEU A 402 -10.60 -5.26 -16.20
CA LEU A 402 -9.64 -4.45 -15.43
C LEU A 402 -8.57 -5.39 -14.88
N LEU A 403 -7.31 -5.12 -15.23
CA LEU A 403 -6.17 -5.91 -14.80
C LEU A 403 -5.16 -5.01 -14.10
N ASP A 404 -5.06 -5.14 -12.79
CA ASP A 404 -4.12 -4.42 -11.94
C ASP A 404 -3.19 -5.38 -11.21
N SER A 405 -1.90 -5.14 -11.32
CA SER A 405 -0.89 -6.11 -10.91
C SER A 405 0.51 -5.51 -10.85
N GLY A 406 1.38 -6.08 -10.02
CA GLY A 406 2.78 -5.65 -9.94
C GLY A 406 3.69 -6.73 -9.38
N ALA A 407 4.99 -6.44 -9.37
CA ALA A 407 6.01 -7.36 -8.87
C ALA A 407 7.09 -6.66 -8.03
N GLN A 408 7.65 -7.45 -7.12
CA GLN A 408 8.86 -7.14 -6.40
C GLN A 408 10.06 -7.71 -7.16
N TYR A 409 11.02 -6.83 -7.45
CA TYR A 409 12.34 -7.16 -7.96
C TYR A 409 13.40 -6.69 -6.96
N LEU A 410 14.58 -7.32 -6.93
CA LEU A 410 15.67 -6.90 -6.03
C LEU A 410 16.04 -5.40 -6.16
N ASP A 411 15.81 -4.83 -7.34
CA ASP A 411 16.18 -3.49 -7.75
C ASP A 411 14.97 -2.54 -7.90
N GLY A 412 13.74 -2.98 -7.62
CA GLY A 412 12.56 -2.11 -7.70
C GLY A 412 11.23 -2.79 -7.43
N THR A 413 10.18 -1.99 -7.27
CA THR A 413 8.80 -2.44 -7.11
C THR A 413 7.97 -1.88 -8.25
N THR A 414 7.14 -2.71 -8.89
CA THR A 414 6.25 -2.28 -9.99
C THR A 414 4.79 -2.28 -9.56
N ASP A 415 4.04 -1.43 -10.24
CA ASP A 415 2.58 -1.32 -10.13
C ASP A 415 2.02 -0.86 -11.48
N ILE A 416 0.99 -1.55 -11.98
CA ILE A 416 0.39 -1.26 -13.28
C ILE A 416 -1.02 -1.81 -13.37
N THR A 417 -1.93 -0.91 -13.69
CA THR A 417 -3.26 -1.22 -14.18
C THR A 417 -3.41 -0.95 -15.68
N ARG A 418 -3.96 -1.93 -16.42
CA ARG A 418 -4.54 -1.74 -17.76
C ARG A 418 -5.98 -2.23 -17.77
N THR A 419 -6.86 -1.45 -18.36
CA THR A 419 -8.23 -1.91 -18.70
C THR A 419 -8.24 -2.33 -20.16
N LEU A 420 -8.79 -3.50 -20.44
CA LEU A 420 -8.73 -4.18 -21.74
C LEU A 420 -10.14 -4.53 -22.21
N PRO A 421 -10.48 -4.36 -23.50
CA PRO A 421 -11.74 -4.84 -24.04
C PRO A 421 -11.66 -6.35 -24.29
N ILE A 422 -12.73 -7.08 -23.95
CA ILE A 422 -12.93 -8.45 -24.38
C ILE A 422 -13.88 -8.43 -25.57
N GLY A 423 -13.34 -8.56 -26.79
CA GLY A 423 -14.09 -8.33 -28.02
C GLY A 423 -14.28 -6.84 -28.31
N ASP A 424 -15.45 -6.47 -28.85
CA ASP A 424 -15.74 -5.08 -29.23
C ASP A 424 -16.32 -4.27 -28.05
N PRO A 425 -15.65 -3.18 -27.61
CA PRO A 425 -16.20 -2.32 -26.56
C PRO A 425 -17.27 -1.38 -27.11
N SER A 426 -18.28 -1.09 -26.29
CA SER A 426 -19.34 -0.12 -26.63
C SER A 426 -18.83 1.32 -26.66
N ASP A 427 -19.56 2.20 -27.36
CA ASP A 427 -19.26 3.64 -27.40
C ASP A 427 -19.22 4.27 -26.01
N GLU A 428 -20.08 3.81 -25.10
CA GLU A 428 -20.10 4.26 -23.72
C GLU A 428 -18.83 3.86 -22.97
N MET A 429 -18.36 2.62 -23.15
CA MET A 429 -17.10 2.15 -22.57
C MET A 429 -15.91 2.95 -23.11
N ARG A 430 -15.88 3.22 -24.42
CA ARG A 430 -14.85 4.06 -25.06
C ARG A 430 -14.85 5.48 -24.53
N ARG A 431 -16.04 6.09 -24.41
CA ARG A 431 -16.21 7.43 -23.83
C ARG A 431 -15.68 7.48 -22.39
N HIS A 432 -16.10 6.55 -21.54
CA HIS A 432 -15.67 6.51 -20.15
C HIS A 432 -14.16 6.26 -20.02
N PHE A 433 -13.61 5.34 -20.81
CA PHE A 433 -12.18 5.08 -20.83
C PHE A 433 -11.39 6.30 -21.25
N THR A 434 -11.86 7.00 -22.29
CA THR A 434 -11.20 8.21 -22.78
C THR A 434 -11.25 9.34 -21.75
N LEU A 435 -12.32 9.49 -20.96
CA LEU A 435 -12.36 10.47 -19.86
C LEU A 435 -11.31 10.16 -18.77
N VAL A 436 -11.15 8.88 -18.41
CA VAL A 436 -10.11 8.43 -17.46
C VAL A 436 -8.72 8.68 -18.04
N LEU A 437 -8.51 8.35 -19.32
CA LEU A 437 -7.25 8.55 -20.02
C LEU A 437 -6.85 10.03 -20.07
N LYS A 438 -7.78 10.94 -20.36
CA LYS A 438 -7.50 12.39 -20.33
C LYS A 438 -7.00 12.83 -18.95
N GLY A 439 -7.59 12.30 -17.88
CA GLY A 439 -7.11 12.51 -16.51
C GLY A 439 -5.67 11.99 -16.30
N HIS A 440 -5.39 10.78 -16.78
CA HIS A 440 -4.05 10.18 -16.70
C HIS A 440 -3.01 11.04 -17.45
N VAL A 441 -3.32 11.45 -18.68
CA VAL A 441 -2.46 12.29 -19.52
C VAL A 441 -2.23 13.65 -18.87
N ALA A 442 -3.27 14.26 -18.29
CA ALA A 442 -3.16 15.57 -17.63
C ALA A 442 -2.16 15.55 -16.45
N ILE A 443 -2.06 14.43 -15.72
CA ILE A 443 -1.03 14.23 -14.70
C ILE A 443 0.33 13.94 -15.35
N ALA A 444 0.40 12.96 -16.24
CA ALA A 444 1.68 12.48 -16.78
C ALA A 444 2.42 13.53 -17.63
N SER A 445 1.69 14.49 -18.20
CA SER A 445 2.25 15.62 -18.96
C SER A 445 2.44 16.89 -18.12
N ALA A 446 2.08 16.87 -16.83
CA ALA A 446 2.16 18.05 -15.98
C ALA A 446 3.61 18.49 -15.76
N ARG A 447 3.83 19.80 -15.90
CA ARG A 447 5.04 20.49 -15.45
C ARG A 447 4.64 21.51 -14.40
N PHE A 448 5.28 21.45 -13.23
CA PHE A 448 4.82 22.19 -12.05
C PHE A 448 6.00 22.78 -11.26
N PRO A 449 5.83 23.93 -10.58
CA PRO A 449 6.92 24.52 -9.83
C PRO A 449 7.33 23.64 -8.64
N ALA A 450 8.62 23.65 -8.30
CA ALA A 450 9.11 23.00 -7.08
C ALA A 450 8.35 23.51 -5.84
N GLY A 451 8.03 22.60 -4.92
CA GLY A 451 7.17 22.88 -3.76
C GLY A 451 5.68 22.55 -3.95
N THR A 452 5.26 22.16 -5.16
CA THR A 452 3.89 21.70 -5.42
C THR A 452 3.64 20.33 -4.78
N SER A 453 2.53 20.17 -4.06
CA SER A 453 2.10 18.88 -3.50
C SER A 453 1.15 18.11 -4.43
N GLY A 454 1.05 16.80 -4.23
CA GLY A 454 0.09 16.00 -4.99
C GLY A 454 -1.38 16.37 -4.75
N GLY A 455 -1.70 17.00 -3.61
CA GLY A 455 -3.05 17.53 -3.37
C GLY A 455 -3.42 18.69 -4.30
N GLN A 456 -2.44 19.43 -4.81
CA GLN A 456 -2.66 20.50 -5.77
C GLN A 456 -2.81 19.98 -7.21
N LEU A 457 -2.28 18.79 -7.51
CA LEU A 457 -2.34 18.17 -8.84
C LEU A 457 -3.52 17.19 -9.00
N ASP A 458 -4.05 16.61 -7.93
CA ASP A 458 -5.12 15.58 -7.95
C ASP A 458 -6.35 16.00 -8.78
N ALA A 459 -6.74 17.27 -8.78
CA ALA A 459 -7.88 17.76 -9.55
C ALA A 459 -7.67 17.66 -11.08
N LEU A 460 -6.43 17.66 -11.57
CA LEU A 460 -6.12 17.53 -13.00
C LEU A 460 -6.57 16.16 -13.54
N ALA A 461 -6.44 15.11 -12.74
CA ALA A 461 -6.91 13.77 -13.10
C ALA A 461 -8.44 13.65 -13.09
N ARG A 462 -9.12 14.44 -12.25
CA ARG A 462 -10.56 14.33 -12.01
C ARG A 462 -11.42 15.21 -12.90
N GLN A 463 -10.88 16.36 -13.34
CA GLN A 463 -11.67 17.41 -14.00
C GLN A 463 -12.50 16.93 -15.19
N HIS A 464 -12.01 15.94 -15.96
CA HIS A 464 -12.70 15.41 -17.13
C HIS A 464 -13.92 14.55 -16.74
N LEU A 465 -13.79 13.73 -15.70
CA LEU A 465 -14.91 12.98 -15.13
C LEU A 465 -15.92 13.91 -14.46
N TRP A 466 -15.45 14.91 -13.69
CA TRP A 466 -16.33 15.87 -13.02
C TRP A 466 -17.23 16.63 -13.99
N ARG A 467 -16.71 17.05 -15.14
CA ARG A 467 -17.51 17.70 -16.20
C ARG A 467 -18.62 16.81 -16.74
N ALA A 468 -18.47 15.49 -16.64
CA ALA A 468 -19.47 14.50 -17.02
C ALA A 468 -20.37 14.06 -15.85
N GLY A 469 -20.21 14.64 -14.64
CA GLY A 469 -20.96 14.24 -13.45
C GLY A 469 -20.47 12.91 -12.83
N LEU A 470 -19.25 12.49 -13.14
CA LEU A 470 -18.63 11.23 -12.70
C LEU A 470 -17.47 11.50 -11.74
N ASN A 471 -17.09 10.49 -10.94
CA ASN A 471 -15.93 10.56 -10.04
C ASN A 471 -15.43 9.14 -9.67
N TYR A 472 -14.31 9.07 -8.94
CA TYR A 472 -13.79 7.85 -8.31
C TYR A 472 -13.40 8.11 -6.86
N ASP A 473 -13.62 7.13 -5.98
CA ASP A 473 -13.49 7.28 -4.52
C ASP A 473 -12.19 6.68 -3.96
N HIS A 474 -11.07 7.01 -4.60
CA HIS A 474 -9.72 6.78 -4.10
C HIS A 474 -8.78 7.93 -4.51
N GLY A 475 -7.56 7.94 -4.00
CA GLY A 475 -6.53 8.90 -4.42
C GLY A 475 -6.14 8.68 -5.88
N THR A 476 -5.63 9.71 -6.57
CA THR A 476 -5.11 9.56 -7.95
C THR A 476 -3.79 8.82 -7.99
N GLY A 477 -3.07 8.72 -6.87
CA GLY A 477 -1.90 7.86 -6.74
C GLY A 477 -1.20 7.93 -5.39
N HIS A 478 -0.24 7.04 -5.20
CA HIS A 478 0.57 6.87 -4.00
C HIS A 478 2.06 6.77 -4.34
N GLY A 479 2.92 7.02 -3.35
CA GLY A 479 4.34 6.77 -3.55
C GLY A 479 4.62 5.27 -3.61
N VAL A 480 5.76 4.90 -4.21
CA VAL A 480 6.19 3.50 -4.36
C VAL A 480 7.63 3.34 -3.88
N GLY A 481 7.88 2.32 -3.06
CA GLY A 481 9.20 2.02 -2.49
C GLY A 481 10.16 1.33 -3.47
N SER A 482 11.45 1.29 -3.11
CA SER A 482 12.47 0.57 -3.87
C SER A 482 12.69 -0.82 -3.28
N TYR A 483 12.03 -1.83 -3.88
CA TYR A 483 11.93 -3.18 -3.31
C TYR A 483 11.40 -3.13 -1.87
N LEU A 484 10.29 -2.42 -1.66
CA LEU A 484 9.63 -2.13 -0.38
C LEU A 484 8.11 -2.12 -0.59
N GLY A 485 7.34 -1.45 0.28
CA GLY A 485 5.91 -1.19 0.09
C GLY A 485 5.59 -0.64 -1.30
N VAL A 486 4.63 -1.28 -1.98
CA VAL A 486 4.03 -0.73 -3.21
C VAL A 486 3.28 0.57 -2.91
N HIS A 487 2.66 0.66 -1.72
CA HIS A 487 2.19 1.92 -1.17
C HIS A 487 3.19 2.48 -0.14
N GLU A 488 4.00 3.45 -0.55
CA GLU A 488 4.99 4.11 0.30
C GLU A 488 4.69 5.61 0.42
N GLY A 489 4.54 6.10 1.66
CA GLY A 489 4.47 7.53 1.95
C GLY A 489 5.85 8.22 2.00
N PRO A 490 5.90 9.52 2.31
CA PRO A 490 4.78 10.36 2.76
C PRO A 490 4.10 11.13 1.62
N HIS A 491 4.69 11.20 0.42
CA HIS A 491 4.08 11.85 -0.73
C HIS A 491 2.94 10.98 -1.29
N ARG A 492 1.87 11.63 -1.71
CA ARG A 492 0.70 11.02 -2.35
C ARG A 492 0.13 11.98 -3.37
N LEU A 493 -0.42 11.45 -4.46
CA LEU A 493 -1.21 12.19 -5.43
C LEU A 493 -2.68 12.05 -5.09
N ALA A 494 -3.12 12.76 -4.05
CA ALA A 494 -4.48 12.66 -3.54
C ALA A 494 -4.92 13.98 -2.91
N ALA A 495 -6.21 14.26 -2.96
CA ALA A 495 -6.81 15.39 -2.26
C ALA A 495 -6.36 15.44 -0.78
N GLY A 496 -5.92 16.62 -0.34
CA GLY A 496 -5.43 16.83 1.04
C GLY A 496 -3.97 16.42 1.28
N SER A 497 -3.26 15.90 0.29
CA SER A 497 -1.82 15.66 0.39
C SER A 497 -1.04 16.99 0.45
N THR A 498 -0.23 17.16 1.49
CA THR A 498 0.52 18.41 1.75
C THR A 498 2.03 18.26 1.55
N VAL A 499 2.53 17.05 1.27
CA VAL A 499 3.94 16.81 1.02
C VAL A 499 4.26 17.26 -0.40
N ALA A 500 5.22 18.18 -0.53
CA ALA A 500 5.70 18.64 -1.83
C ALA A 500 6.41 17.49 -2.55
N PHE A 501 6.21 17.41 -3.87
CA PHE A 501 7.01 16.54 -4.71
C PHE A 501 8.45 17.05 -4.80
N GLU A 502 9.40 16.13 -4.74
CA GLU A 502 10.83 16.37 -4.90
C GLU A 502 11.38 15.38 -5.94
N ALA A 503 12.43 15.78 -6.66
CA ALA A 503 13.08 14.91 -7.64
C ALA A 503 13.53 13.58 -7.01
N GLY A 504 13.35 12.49 -7.76
CA GLY A 504 13.60 11.12 -7.31
C GLY A 504 12.45 10.47 -6.56
N MET A 505 11.34 11.16 -6.30
CA MET A 505 10.11 10.51 -5.82
C MET A 505 9.48 9.67 -6.93
N ILE A 506 9.06 8.44 -6.61
CA ILE A 506 8.27 7.58 -7.50
C ILE A 506 6.81 7.64 -7.03
N ILE A 507 5.87 7.83 -7.95
CA ILE A 507 4.43 7.98 -7.69
C ILE A 507 3.61 7.20 -8.74
N SER A 508 2.52 6.57 -8.33
CA SER A 508 1.50 6.07 -9.26
C SER A 508 0.64 7.21 -9.83
N ASN A 509 0.13 7.02 -11.04
CA ASN A 509 -0.86 7.88 -11.68
C ASN A 509 -1.98 6.98 -12.21
N GLU A 510 -3.02 6.81 -11.39
CA GLU A 510 -4.01 5.72 -11.51
C GLU A 510 -5.48 6.22 -11.45
N PRO A 511 -5.90 7.26 -12.21
CA PRO A 511 -7.30 7.62 -12.25
C PRO A 511 -8.18 6.45 -12.69
N GLY A 512 -9.43 6.45 -12.22
CA GLY A 512 -10.38 5.38 -12.53
C GLY A 512 -11.83 5.84 -12.61
N LEU A 513 -12.71 4.90 -12.94
CA LEU A 513 -14.16 5.03 -12.90
C LEU A 513 -14.76 3.65 -12.63
N TYR A 514 -15.66 3.56 -11.66
CA TYR A 514 -16.27 2.29 -11.25
C TYR A 514 -17.78 2.42 -11.29
N LEU A 515 -18.41 1.70 -12.22
CA LEU A 515 -19.85 1.67 -12.38
C LEU A 515 -20.37 0.34 -11.82
N VAL A 516 -20.95 0.41 -10.61
CA VAL A 516 -21.46 -0.74 -9.87
C VAL A 516 -22.36 -1.60 -10.76
N ASP A 517 -22.16 -2.92 -10.68
CA ASP A 517 -22.86 -3.94 -11.47
C ASP A 517 -22.67 -3.87 -12.99
N ARG A 518 -21.72 -3.05 -13.48
CA ARG A 518 -21.43 -2.88 -14.91
C ARG A 518 -19.98 -3.19 -15.26
N TYR A 519 -19.07 -2.27 -14.96
CA TYR A 519 -17.64 -2.38 -15.26
C TYR A 519 -16.84 -1.32 -14.50
N GLY A 520 -15.53 -1.55 -14.38
CA GLY A 520 -14.59 -0.55 -13.93
C GLY A 520 -13.49 -0.30 -14.94
N ILE A 521 -12.92 0.89 -14.86
CA ILE A 521 -11.80 1.35 -15.67
C ILE A 521 -10.78 1.96 -14.71
N ARG A 522 -9.52 1.58 -14.85
CA ARG A 522 -8.37 2.26 -14.26
C ARG A 522 -7.20 2.21 -15.24
N ILE A 523 -6.45 3.30 -15.31
CA ILE A 523 -5.25 3.43 -16.16
C ILE A 523 -4.13 3.90 -15.26
N GLU A 524 -3.15 3.03 -15.04
CA GLU A 524 -2.10 3.28 -14.08
C GLU A 524 -0.70 3.12 -14.65
N SER A 525 0.15 4.07 -14.31
CA SER A 525 1.58 4.03 -14.60
C SER A 525 2.34 4.60 -13.42
N LEU A 526 3.49 4.02 -13.10
CA LEU A 526 4.45 4.63 -12.19
C LEU A 526 5.27 5.69 -12.94
N LEU A 527 5.46 6.82 -12.28
CA LEU A 527 6.19 7.98 -12.75
C LEU A 527 7.30 8.29 -11.74
N VAL A 528 8.45 8.73 -12.22
CA VAL A 528 9.49 9.36 -11.38
C VAL A 528 9.44 10.86 -11.56
N VAL A 529 9.45 11.60 -10.45
CA VAL A 529 9.56 13.06 -10.45
C VAL A 529 11.00 13.44 -10.81
N THR A 530 11.17 14.28 -11.82
CA THR A 530 12.46 14.77 -12.29
C THR A 530 12.48 16.30 -12.33
N GLU A 531 13.68 16.87 -12.26
CA GLU A 531 13.85 18.29 -12.58
C GLU A 531 13.48 18.52 -14.04
N SER A 532 12.72 19.57 -14.33
CA SER A 532 12.31 19.85 -15.71
C SER A 532 13.51 20.17 -16.58
N SER A 533 13.61 19.45 -17.69
CA SER A 533 14.66 19.59 -18.69
C SER A 533 14.62 20.93 -19.43
N THR A 534 13.49 21.64 -19.40
CA THR A 534 13.25 22.84 -20.21
C THR A 534 12.88 24.08 -19.42
N VAL A 535 12.45 23.94 -18.16
CA VAL A 535 12.05 25.08 -17.32
C VAL A 535 12.73 24.99 -15.96
N LYS A 536 13.58 25.96 -15.67
CA LYS A 536 14.31 26.04 -14.39
C LYS A 536 13.33 26.13 -13.20
N SER A 537 13.64 25.43 -12.12
CA SER A 537 12.86 25.40 -10.86
C SER A 537 11.46 24.81 -11.00
N PHE A 538 11.20 24.10 -12.08
CA PHE A 538 10.02 23.27 -12.28
C PHE A 538 10.43 21.80 -12.25
N LEU A 539 9.49 20.96 -11.90
CA LEU A 539 9.55 19.50 -11.95
C LEU A 539 8.63 18.99 -13.06
N GLU A 540 8.94 17.81 -13.58
CA GLU A 540 8.10 17.06 -14.51
C GLU A 540 8.10 15.57 -14.16
N PHE A 541 7.27 14.80 -14.84
CA PHE A 541 7.17 13.35 -14.65
C PHE A 541 7.83 12.60 -15.81
N GLU A 542 8.64 11.60 -15.48
CA GLU A 542 9.17 10.60 -16.42
C GLU A 542 8.44 9.26 -16.19
N PRO A 543 7.86 8.63 -17.23
CA PRO A 543 7.19 7.35 -17.07
C PRO A 543 8.19 6.22 -16.84
N LEU A 544 7.95 5.43 -15.78
CA LEU A 544 8.63 4.15 -15.54
C LEU A 544 7.86 3.00 -16.21
N THR A 545 6.54 2.99 -16.11
CA THR A 545 5.68 1.96 -16.73
C THR A 545 5.60 2.15 -18.24
N LEU A 546 6.09 1.17 -19.00
CA LEU A 546 6.23 1.24 -20.46
C LEU A 546 5.46 0.10 -21.16
N VAL A 547 4.14 0.11 -21.01
CA VAL A 547 3.20 -0.90 -21.55
C VAL A 547 2.10 -0.18 -22.33
N PRO A 548 1.69 -0.64 -23.52
CA PRO A 548 0.71 0.08 -24.33
C PRO A 548 -0.60 0.31 -23.56
N ILE A 549 -1.17 1.50 -23.72
CA ILE A 549 -2.57 1.79 -23.39
C ILE A 549 -3.42 1.30 -24.56
N ASP A 550 -4.45 0.50 -24.29
CA ASP A 550 -5.21 -0.17 -25.35
C ASP A 550 -5.99 0.84 -26.22
N ARG A 551 -5.51 1.03 -27.45
CA ARG A 551 -6.10 1.97 -28.40
C ARG A 551 -7.52 1.62 -28.82
N ARG A 552 -7.95 0.36 -28.64
CA ARG A 552 -9.32 -0.08 -28.97
C ARG A 552 -10.35 0.51 -28.01
N LEU A 553 -9.94 1.06 -26.86
CA LEU A 553 -10.83 1.74 -25.92
C LEU A 553 -10.82 3.27 -26.05
N ILE A 554 -9.98 3.83 -26.93
CA ILE A 554 -9.83 5.27 -27.09
C ILE A 554 -10.82 5.78 -28.14
N ASP A 555 -11.58 6.81 -27.79
CA ASP A 555 -12.31 7.65 -28.74
C ASP A 555 -11.42 8.82 -29.19
N PRO A 556 -10.82 8.78 -30.40
CA PRO A 556 -9.87 9.80 -30.84
C PRO A 556 -10.50 11.18 -31.05
N VAL A 557 -11.83 11.26 -31.22
CA VAL A 557 -12.57 12.52 -31.43
C VAL A 557 -12.66 13.32 -30.13
N MET A 558 -12.60 12.66 -28.98
CA MET A 558 -12.63 13.30 -27.66
C MET A 558 -11.28 13.89 -27.21
N LEU A 559 -10.21 13.55 -27.90
CA LEU A 559 -8.86 14.01 -27.57
C LEU A 559 -8.57 15.35 -28.23
N ASP A 560 -7.79 16.20 -27.58
CA ASP A 560 -7.15 17.32 -28.24
C ASP A 560 -5.82 16.90 -28.90
N GLU A 561 -5.14 17.84 -29.56
CA GLU A 561 -3.88 17.56 -30.25
C GLU A 561 -2.76 17.17 -29.28
N GLN A 562 -2.65 17.84 -28.12
CA GLN A 562 -1.60 17.59 -27.16
C GLN A 562 -1.76 16.21 -26.50
N GLU A 563 -3.00 15.83 -26.19
CA GLU A 563 -3.32 14.52 -25.65
C GLU A 563 -3.02 13.39 -26.65
N ARG A 564 -3.39 13.57 -27.93
CA ARG A 564 -3.04 12.60 -28.98
C ARG A 564 -1.54 12.46 -29.15
N THR A 565 -0.82 13.58 -29.26
CA THR A 565 0.65 13.57 -29.38
C THR A 565 1.29 12.88 -28.20
N TRP A 566 0.85 13.15 -26.96
CA TRP A 566 1.38 12.47 -25.78
C TRP A 566 1.20 10.95 -25.85
N ILE A 567 0.03 10.47 -26.29
CA ILE A 567 -0.24 9.03 -26.41
C ILE A 567 0.65 8.40 -27.48
N ASP A 568 0.75 9.03 -28.65
CA ASP A 568 1.58 8.54 -29.75
C ASP A 568 3.08 8.52 -29.36
N ASP A 569 3.57 9.56 -28.68
CA ASP A 569 4.95 9.64 -28.18
C ASP A 569 5.22 8.58 -27.10
N TYR A 570 4.27 8.38 -26.19
CA TYR A 570 4.35 7.32 -25.18
C TYR A 570 4.41 5.93 -25.83
N HIS A 571 3.55 5.65 -26.81
CA HIS A 571 3.56 4.39 -27.56
C HIS A 571 4.85 4.20 -28.37
N CYS A 572 5.43 5.27 -28.92
CA CYS A 572 6.76 5.22 -29.54
C CYS A 572 7.84 4.81 -28.53
N LEU A 573 7.82 5.36 -27.32
CA LEU A 573 8.75 4.99 -26.25
C LEU A 573 8.60 3.53 -25.82
N VAL A 574 7.36 3.03 -25.72
CA VAL A 574 7.05 1.62 -25.43
C VAL A 574 7.68 0.69 -26.48
N LEU A 575 7.46 0.99 -27.77
CA LEU A 575 8.04 0.22 -28.88
C LEU A 575 9.57 0.19 -28.80
N GLN A 576 10.20 1.34 -28.60
CA GLN A 576 11.65 1.45 -28.53
C GLN A 576 12.25 0.65 -27.36
N THR A 577 11.54 0.58 -26.24
CA THR A 577 12.01 -0.09 -25.02
C THR A 577 11.98 -1.61 -25.15
N ALA A 578 10.94 -2.16 -25.77
CA ALA A 578 10.73 -3.60 -25.85
C ALA A 578 11.35 -4.26 -27.10
N LYS A 579 11.75 -3.47 -28.11
CA LYS A 579 12.13 -3.96 -29.46
C LYS A 579 13.11 -5.14 -29.47
N ASP A 580 14.12 -5.12 -28.60
CA ASP A 580 15.24 -6.08 -28.61
C ASP A 580 14.96 -7.35 -27.76
N GLN A 581 13.87 -7.36 -26.99
CA GLN A 581 13.55 -8.42 -26.01
C GLN A 581 12.30 -9.24 -26.37
N LEU A 582 11.63 -8.90 -27.47
CA LEU A 582 10.41 -9.55 -27.95
C LEU A 582 10.69 -10.53 -29.10
N THR A 583 9.77 -11.45 -29.34
CA THR A 583 9.75 -12.25 -30.58
C THR A 583 9.25 -11.40 -31.76
N ASP A 584 9.37 -11.89 -33.00
CA ASP A 584 8.82 -11.18 -34.17
C ASP A 584 7.29 -11.01 -34.06
N GLU A 585 6.59 -12.05 -33.63
CA GLU A 585 5.14 -12.03 -33.45
C GLU A 585 4.71 -11.03 -32.36
N ASP A 586 5.41 -11.01 -31.22
CA ASP A 586 5.14 -10.03 -30.16
C ASP A 586 5.42 -8.59 -30.63
N ARG A 587 6.45 -8.39 -31.46
CA ARG A 587 6.78 -7.08 -32.04
C ARG A 587 5.69 -6.59 -33.00
N GLU A 588 5.19 -7.45 -33.87
CA GLU A 588 4.11 -7.13 -34.82
C GLU A 588 2.81 -6.79 -34.09
N TRP A 589 2.46 -7.57 -33.07
CA TRP A 589 1.32 -7.27 -32.20
C TRP A 589 1.50 -5.91 -31.52
N LEU A 590 2.66 -5.66 -30.90
CA LEU A 590 2.94 -4.40 -30.21
C LEU A 590 2.89 -3.21 -31.18
N ALA A 591 3.44 -3.34 -32.39
CA ALA A 591 3.39 -2.30 -33.42
C ALA A 591 1.95 -1.93 -33.80
N THR A 592 1.04 -2.90 -33.81
CA THR A 592 -0.39 -2.66 -34.05
C THR A 592 -1.04 -1.89 -32.90
N MET A 593 -0.74 -2.28 -31.66
CA MET A 593 -1.28 -1.65 -30.44
C MET A 593 -0.71 -0.24 -30.21
N CYS A 594 0.50 0.02 -30.67
CA CYS A 594 1.20 1.29 -30.59
C CYS A 594 1.14 2.14 -31.86
N ALA A 595 0.35 1.75 -32.86
CA ALA A 595 0.24 2.55 -34.08
C ALA A 595 -0.49 3.88 -33.81
N PRO A 596 -0.09 5.00 -34.46
CA PRO A 596 -0.62 6.32 -34.17
C PRO A 596 -2.15 6.41 -34.21
N LEU A 597 -2.73 7.24 -33.35
CA LEU A 597 -4.16 7.53 -33.34
C LEU A 597 -4.52 8.36 -34.58
N ARG A 598 -5.41 7.84 -35.44
CA ARG A 598 -5.88 8.55 -36.65
C ARG A 598 -7.07 9.46 -36.30
N GLN A 599 -7.21 10.56 -37.04
CA GLN A 599 -8.40 11.41 -37.02
C GLN A 599 -9.61 10.70 -37.63
#